data_AF-A0A7J7DMN0-F1
#
_entry.id   AF-A0A7J7DMN0-F1
#
_cell.length_a   1.000
_cell.length_b   1.000
_cell.length_c   1.000
_cell.angle_alpha   90.00
_cell.angle_beta   90.00
_cell.angle_gamma   90.00
#
_symmetry.space_group_name_H-M   'P 1'
#
loop_
_entity.id
_entity.type
_entity.pdbx_description
1 polymer ?
#
loop_
_entity_poly.entity_id
_entity_poly.type
_entity_poly.pdbx_seq_one_letter_code
_entity_poly.pdbx_strand_id
1 'polypeptide(L)'
;MDYHRGDGVEVRIARIFNTYGPRMCLDDGRVVSNFVAQAIRKLPLTVYGDGKQTRSFQYVSDLVEGLVALMDSEHVGPFNLGNPGEFTMLELAEACLYIMYFFIYLL
;
A
#
# COMPACT_ATOMS: atom_id res chain seq x y z
N MET A 1 20.37 11.35 -9.78
CA MET A 1 20.36 12.56 -10.63
C MET A 1 21.73 12.93 -11.12
N ASP A 2 22.79 12.68 -10.34
CA ASP A 2 24.15 13.03 -10.76
C ASP A 2 24.59 12.25 -12.01
N TYR A 3 24.32 10.94 -12.10
CA TYR A 3 24.54 10.16 -13.32
C TYR A 3 23.74 10.67 -14.54
N HIS A 4 22.53 11.19 -14.32
CA HIS A 4 21.75 11.77 -15.40
C HIS A 4 22.34 13.10 -15.89
N ARG A 5 22.81 13.95 -14.96
CA ARG A 5 23.40 15.26 -15.26
C ARG A 5 24.83 15.17 -15.82
N GLY A 6 25.62 14.22 -15.33
CA GLY A 6 27.04 14.06 -15.67
C GLY A 6 27.28 13.14 -16.86
N ASP A 7 26.57 12.02 -16.91
CA ASP A 7 26.86 10.92 -17.85
C ASP A 7 25.71 10.65 -18.83
N GLY A 8 24.63 11.45 -18.80
CA GLY A 8 23.48 11.32 -19.68
C GLY A 8 22.67 10.03 -19.46
N VAL A 9 22.87 9.33 -18.35
CA VAL A 9 22.17 8.08 -18.05
C VAL A 9 20.68 8.35 -17.88
N GLU A 10 19.84 7.60 -18.60
CA GLU A 10 18.41 7.63 -18.39
C GLU A 10 18.05 7.03 -17.03
N VAL A 11 17.36 7.83 -16.21
CA VAL A 11 16.93 7.43 -14.87
C VAL A 11 15.46 7.74 -14.69
N ARG A 12 14.79 6.94 -13.86
CA ARG A 12 13.42 7.17 -13.38
C ARG A 12 13.41 7.06 -11.87
N ILE A 13 12.70 7.95 -11.19
CA ILE A 13 12.64 7.98 -9.72
C ILE A 13 11.19 7.88 -9.28
N ALA A 14 10.78 6.69 -8.85
CA ALA A 14 9.46 6.48 -8.25
C ALA A 14 9.51 6.73 -6.74
N ARG A 15 8.57 7.54 -6.24
CA ARG A 15 8.27 7.72 -4.80
C ARG A 15 7.01 6.93 -4.49
N ILE A 16 7.20 5.72 -3.98
CA ILE A 16 6.13 4.74 -3.76
C ILE A 16 5.46 5.01 -2.42
N PHE A 17 4.14 5.20 -2.44
CA PHE A 17 3.30 5.31 -1.25
C PHE A 17 2.92 3.92 -0.71
N ASN A 18 2.25 3.87 0.44
CA ASN A 18 1.87 2.61 1.09
C ASN A 18 1.13 1.70 0.10
N THR A 19 1.76 0.58 -0.23
CA THR A 19 1.23 -0.39 -1.18
C THR A 19 0.91 -1.70 -0.49
N TYR A 20 -0.24 -2.28 -0.83
CA TYR A 20 -0.70 -3.56 -0.32
C TYR A 20 -1.13 -4.52 -1.43
N GLY A 21 -1.15 -5.83 -1.14
CA GLY A 21 -1.66 -6.84 -2.04
C GLY A 21 -1.16 -8.25 -1.76
N PRO A 22 -1.48 -9.23 -2.62
CA PRO A 22 -1.01 -10.61 -2.49
C PRO A 22 0.51 -10.69 -2.41
N ARG A 23 1.01 -11.73 -1.72
CA ARG A 23 2.45 -11.99 -1.49
C ARG A 23 3.15 -11.03 -0.53
N MET A 24 2.45 -10.10 0.11
CA MET A 24 2.97 -9.42 1.29
C MET A 24 3.29 -10.44 2.39
N CYS A 25 4.41 -10.23 3.09
CA CYS A 25 4.70 -11.00 4.30
C CYS A 25 3.70 -10.61 5.40
N LEU A 26 3.06 -11.62 6.01
CA LEU A 26 2.04 -11.43 7.04
C LEU A 26 2.58 -10.70 8.28
N ASP A 27 3.86 -10.89 8.59
CA ASP A 27 4.51 -10.33 9.78
C ASP A 27 5.51 -9.20 9.42
N ASP A 28 5.26 -8.44 8.33
CA ASP A 28 6.13 -7.33 7.91
C ASP A 28 6.01 -6.04 8.76
N GLY A 29 5.08 -6.03 9.72
CA GLY A 29 4.89 -4.94 10.68
C GLY A 29 4.05 -3.76 10.17
N ARG A 30 3.57 -3.76 8.92
CA ARG A 30 2.67 -2.72 8.39
C ARG A 30 1.23 -2.93 8.89
N VAL A 31 0.42 -1.87 8.82
CA VAL A 31 -0.95 -1.91 9.38
C VAL A 31 -1.85 -2.92 8.66
N VAL A 32 -1.81 -2.99 7.32
CA VAL A 32 -2.65 -3.91 6.53
C VAL A 32 -2.30 -5.37 6.82
N SER A 33 -1.00 -5.70 6.81
CA SER A 33 -0.50 -7.06 7.10
C SER A 33 -0.79 -7.46 8.56
N ASN A 34 -0.55 -6.56 9.53
CA ASN A 34 -0.88 -6.82 10.93
C ASN A 34 -2.37 -7.07 11.14
N PHE A 35 -3.25 -6.27 10.52
CA PHE A 35 -4.70 -6.45 10.63
C PHE A 35 -5.15 -7.78 10.04
N VAL A 36 -4.69 -8.11 8.82
CA VAL A 36 -4.98 -9.39 8.18
C VAL A 36 -4.46 -10.55 9.03
N ALA A 37 -3.23 -10.47 9.54
CA ALA A 37 -2.65 -11.51 10.38
C ALA A 37 -3.42 -11.69 11.69
N GLN A 38 -3.82 -10.60 12.36
CA GLN A 38 -4.63 -10.65 13.58
C GLN A 38 -6.01 -11.27 13.30
N ALA A 39 -6.68 -10.84 12.24
CA ALA A 39 -8.00 -11.34 11.89
C ALA A 39 -8.00 -12.83 11.51
N ILE A 40 -7.01 -13.29 10.72
CA ILE A 40 -6.85 -14.74 10.40
C ILE A 40 -6.56 -15.56 11.67
N ARG A 41 -5.76 -15.01 12.60
CA ARG A 41 -5.44 -15.64 13.88
C ARG A 41 -6.57 -15.49 14.92
N LYS A 42 -7.71 -14.88 14.56
CA LYS A 42 -8.84 -14.58 15.46
C LYS A 42 -8.43 -13.77 16.70
N LEU A 43 -7.47 -12.88 16.53
CA LEU A 43 -7.00 -11.96 17.56
C LEU A 43 -7.70 -10.60 17.40
N PRO A 44 -7.86 -9.83 18.49
CA PRO A 44 -8.33 -8.46 18.40
C PRO A 44 -7.44 -7.60 17.49
N LEU A 45 -8.06 -6.78 16.65
CA LEU A 45 -7.36 -5.81 15.81
C LEU A 45 -6.81 -4.67 16.67
N THR A 46 -5.52 -4.40 16.56
CA THR A 46 -4.85 -3.37 17.37
C THR A 46 -4.86 -2.01 16.70
N VAL A 47 -5.76 -1.12 17.12
CA VAL A 47 -5.78 0.28 16.71
C VAL A 47 -5.10 1.13 17.78
N TYR A 48 -4.06 1.87 17.39
CA TYR A 48 -3.38 2.81 18.28
C TYR A 48 -4.05 4.18 18.25
N GLY A 49 -4.20 4.80 19.43
CA GLY A 49 -4.85 6.11 19.57
C GLY A 49 -6.37 6.01 19.43
N ASP A 50 -6.98 7.05 18.88
CA ASP A 50 -8.44 7.09 18.63
C ASP A 50 -8.84 6.49 17.27
N GLY A 51 -7.86 6.08 16.46
CA GLY A 51 -8.07 5.44 15.16
C GLY A 51 -8.50 6.40 14.04
N LYS A 52 -8.63 7.70 14.31
CA LYS A 52 -9.07 8.70 13.33
C LYS A 52 -7.96 9.19 12.40
N GLN A 53 -6.71 8.83 12.68
CA GLN A 53 -5.61 9.13 11.80
C GLN A 53 -5.82 8.47 10.43
N THR A 54 -5.60 9.23 9.37
CA THR A 54 -5.81 8.77 8.00
C THR A 54 -4.51 8.31 7.34
N ARG A 55 -4.63 7.39 6.39
CA ARG A 55 -3.58 7.01 5.43
C ARG A 55 -4.24 6.67 4.11
N SER A 56 -3.48 6.82 3.03
CA SER A 56 -3.84 6.24 1.74
C SER A 56 -3.10 4.92 1.49
N PHE A 57 -3.73 4.04 0.73
CA PHE A 57 -3.22 2.73 0.36
C PHE A 57 -3.45 2.46 -1.13
N GLN A 58 -2.39 2.09 -1.84
CA GLN A 58 -2.43 1.72 -3.25
C GLN A 58 -2.39 0.20 -3.40
N TYR A 59 -3.18 -0.35 -4.32
CA TYR A 59 -3.13 -1.78 -4.60
C TYR A 59 -1.94 -2.11 -5.51
N VAL A 60 -1.35 -3.30 -5.34
CA VAL A 60 -0.09 -3.68 -5.99
C VAL A 60 -0.16 -3.67 -7.52
N SER A 61 -1.30 -3.99 -8.14
CA SER A 61 -1.42 -3.92 -9.61
C SER A 61 -1.27 -2.48 -10.11
N ASP A 62 -1.90 -1.52 -9.45
CA ASP A 62 -1.82 -0.10 -9.81
C ASP A 62 -0.38 0.41 -9.69
N LEU A 63 0.37 -0.08 -8.69
CA LEU A 63 1.78 0.28 -8.54
C LEU A 63 2.62 -0.26 -9.70
N VAL A 64 2.40 -1.52 -10.09
CA VAL A 64 3.12 -2.14 -11.20
C VAL A 64 2.83 -1.39 -12.49
N GLU A 65 1.56 -1.07 -12.77
CA GLU A 65 1.17 -0.27 -13.93
C GLU A 65 1.85 1.11 -13.92
N GLY A 66 1.85 1.80 -12.78
CA GLY A 66 2.51 3.08 -12.62
C GLY A 66 4.03 3.03 -12.81
N LEU A 67 4.69 1.95 -12.37
CA LEU A 67 6.13 1.75 -12.56
C LEU A 67 6.48 1.51 -14.03
N VAL A 68 5.69 0.70 -14.74
CA VAL A 68 5.87 0.45 -16.18
C VAL A 68 5.64 1.75 -16.96
N ALA A 69 4.56 2.46 -16.69
CA ALA A 69 4.26 3.73 -17.35
C ALA A 69 5.34 4.79 -17.11
N LEU A 70 5.88 4.87 -15.88
CA LEU A 70 6.99 5.78 -15.58
C LEU A 70 8.26 5.38 -16.33
N MET A 71 8.56 4.08 -16.43
CA MET A 71 9.70 3.58 -17.19
C MET A 71 9.63 3.98 -18.66
N ASP A 72 8.47 3.81 -19.29
CA ASP A 72 8.24 4.11 -20.71
C ASP A 72 8.08 5.62 -21.00
N SER A 73 7.96 6.46 -19.97
CA SER A 73 7.83 7.91 -20.12
C SER A 73 9.18 8.61 -20.30
N GLU A 74 9.17 9.84 -20.82
CA GLU A 74 10.34 10.75 -20.84
C GLU A 74 10.50 11.54 -19.51
N HIS A 75 9.75 11.19 -18.46
CA HIS A 75 9.75 11.98 -17.22
C HIS A 75 11.10 11.87 -16.49
N VAL A 76 11.76 13.03 -16.36
CA VAL A 76 12.98 13.18 -15.56
C VAL A 76 12.62 13.84 -14.23
N GLY A 77 12.76 13.10 -13.14
CA GLY A 77 12.44 13.63 -11.83
C GLY A 77 11.89 12.57 -10.89
N PRO A 78 11.77 12.90 -9.60
CA PRO A 78 10.88 12.17 -8.71
C PRO A 78 9.44 12.23 -9.21
N PHE A 79 8.75 11.09 -9.16
CA PHE A 79 7.34 10.96 -9.49
C PHE A 79 6.63 10.19 -8.37
N ASN A 80 5.53 10.72 -7.84
CA ASN A 80 4.78 10.07 -6.77
C ASN A 80 3.85 9.01 -7.36
N LEU A 81 3.96 7.77 -6.89
CA LEU A 81 3.03 6.68 -7.20
C LEU A 81 2.26 6.35 -5.92
N GLY A 82 0.99 6.73 -5.90
CA GLY A 82 0.10 6.60 -4.75
C GLY A 82 -1.36 6.61 -5.16
N ASN A 83 -2.22 6.11 -4.28
CA ASN A 83 -3.66 6.37 -4.33
C ASN A 83 -3.95 7.61 -3.46
N PRO A 84 -4.71 8.62 -3.94
CA PRO A 84 -5.08 9.78 -3.13
C PRO A 84 -6.20 9.51 -2.13
N GLY A 85 -6.92 8.39 -2.26
CA GLY A 85 -8.00 7.99 -1.36
C GLY A 85 -7.47 7.70 0.04
N GLU A 86 -7.85 8.54 1.00
CA GLU A 86 -7.53 8.37 2.40
C GLU A 86 -8.66 7.68 3.16
N PHE A 87 -8.27 6.85 4.13
CA PHE A 87 -9.18 6.19 5.07
C PHE A 87 -8.59 6.26 6.47
N THR A 88 -9.45 6.32 7.47
CA THR A 88 -9.10 6.20 8.88
C THR A 88 -8.64 4.77 9.21
N MET A 89 -7.91 4.60 10.31
CA MET A 89 -7.54 3.26 10.77
C MET A 89 -8.77 2.44 11.19
N LEU A 90 -9.84 3.10 11.65
CA LEU A 90 -11.11 2.44 11.97
C LEU A 90 -11.78 1.88 10.72
N GLU A 91 -11.91 2.69 9.65
CA GLU A 91 -12.47 2.21 8.37
C GLU A 91 -11.66 1.04 7.80
N LEU A 92 -10.33 1.09 7.92
CA LEU A 92 -9.47 -0.02 7.51
C LEU A 92 -9.71 -1.29 8.33
N ALA A 93 -9.86 -1.16 9.66
CA ALA A 93 -10.14 -2.28 10.55
C ALA A 93 -11.50 -2.90 10.26
N GLU A 94 -12.53 -2.08 10.05
CA GLU A 94 -13.89 -2.50 9.69
C GLU A 94 -13.91 -3.26 8.37
N ALA A 95 -13.23 -2.73 7.33
CA ALA A 95 -13.12 -3.41 6.04
C ALA A 95 -12.44 -4.79 6.17
N CYS A 96 -11.37 -4.88 6.97
CA CYS A 96 -10.67 -6.14 7.21
C CYS A 96 -11.58 -7.18 7.89
N LEU A 97 -12.33 -6.77 8.92
CA LEU A 97 -13.29 -7.65 9.58
C LEU A 97 -14.41 -8.09 8.64
N TYR A 98 -15.01 -7.15 7.91
CA TYR A 98 -16.10 -7.45 6.98
C TYR A 98 -15.73 -8.53 5.98
N ILE A 99 -14.55 -8.41 5.36
CA ILE A 99 -14.03 -9.41 4.43
C ILE A 99 -13.85 -10.75 5.15
N MET A 100 -13.27 -10.77 6.36
CA MET A 100 -13.07 -12.01 7.11
C MET A 100 -14.39 -12.70 7.48
N TYR A 101 -15.40 -11.93 7.90
CA TYR A 101 -16.75 -12.45 8.17
C TYR A 101 -17.39 -13.02 6.90
N PHE A 102 -17.26 -12.33 5.77
CA PHE A 102 -17.77 -12.82 4.49
C PHE A 102 -17.16 -14.19 4.13
N PHE A 103 -15.84 -14.35 4.26
CA PHE A 103 -15.16 -15.62 3.97
C PHE A 103 -15.53 -16.76 4.94
N ILE A 104 -15.86 -16.44 6.21
CA ILE A 104 -16.18 -17.46 7.22
C ILE A 104 -17.64 -17.94 7.12
N TYR A 105 -18.56 -17.07 6.72
CA TYR A 105 -20.01 -17.33 6.83
C TYR A 105 -20.74 -17.49 5.49
N LEU A 106 -20.14 -17.11 4.36
CA LEU A 106 -20.76 -17.18 3.03
C LEU A 106 -20.09 -18.16 2.04
N LEU A 107 -19.07 -18.89 2.47
CA LEU A 107 -18.42 -19.99 1.74
C LEU A 107 -18.43 -21.26 2.59
#